data_AF-A0A2J6XXA6-F1
#
_entry.id   AF-A0A2J6XXA6-F1
#
_cell.length_a   1.000
_cell.length_b   1.000
_cell.length_c   1.000
_cell.angle_alpha   90.00
_cell.angle_beta   90.00
_cell.angle_gamma   90.00
#
_symmetry.space_group_name_H-M   'P 1'
#
loop_
_entity.id
_entity.type
_entity.pdbx_description
1 polymer ?
#
loop_
_entity_poly.entity_id
_entity_poly.type
_entity_poly.pdbx_seq_one_letter_code
_entity_poly.pdbx_strand_id
1 'polypeptide(L)' 'MIYKVDATFGVLVKVGDKVKKGDKLGLSQDLKDVIAEEDGEVKNIKFVGGEHIFIIEIE' A
#
# COMPACT_ATOMS: atom_id res chain seq x y z
N MET A 1 -4.76 -9.28 2.38
CA MET A 1 -3.52 -8.80 3.03
C MET A 1 -3.56 -7.31 3.38
N ILE A 2 -2.76 -6.90 4.38
CA ILE A 2 -2.64 -5.50 4.83
C ILE A 2 -1.19 -5.04 4.65
N TYR A 3 -1.01 -3.89 4.00
CA TYR A 3 0.29 -3.27 3.75
C TYR A 3 0.37 -1.89 4.40
N LYS A 4 1.57 -1.52 4.86
CA LYS A 4 1.86 -0.19 5.41
C LYS A 4 2.83 0.55 4.50
N VAL A 5 2.42 1.73 4.05
CA VAL A 5 3.20 2.61 3.17
C VAL A 5 3.38 3.96 3.87
N ASP A 6 4.58 4.55 3.78
CA ASP A 6 4.84 5.88 4.32
C ASP A 6 4.07 6.95 3.55
N ALA A 7 3.35 7.82 4.28
CA ALA A 7 2.47 8.79 3.66
C ALA A 7 3.20 9.96 3.00
N THR A 8 4.47 10.19 3.33
CA THR A 8 5.31 11.26 2.76
C THR A 8 5.49 11.08 1.26
N PHE A 9 5.58 9.83 0.80
CA PHE A 9 5.78 9.49 -0.61
C PHE A 9 4.47 9.14 -1.34
N GLY A 10 3.38 9.03 -0.59
CA GLY A 10 2.07 8.62 -1.12
C GLY A 10 1.98 7.14 -1.45
N VAL A 11 0.84 6.76 -2.03
CA VAL A 11 0.55 5.40 -2.52
C VAL A 11 0.50 5.41 -4.05
N LEU A 12 0.86 4.28 -4.66
CA LEU A 12 0.86 4.11 -6.12
C LEU A 12 -0.43 3.46 -6.66
N VAL A 13 -1.36 3.11 -5.77
CA VAL A 13 -2.60 2.39 -6.08
C VAL A 13 -3.82 3.14 -5.55
N LYS A 14 -5.00 2.79 -6.07
CA LYS A 14 -6.29 3.32 -5.67
C LYS A 14 -7.24 2.18 -5.30
N VAL A 15 -8.28 2.50 -4.53
CA VAL A 15 -9.36 1.54 -4.23
C VAL A 15 -10.02 1.10 -5.54
N GLY A 16 -10.17 -0.22 -5.72
CA GLY A 16 -10.67 -0.88 -6.92
C GLY A 16 -9.59 -1.31 -7.91
N ASP A 17 -8.33 -0.93 -7.71
CA ASP A 17 -7.24 -1.39 -8.56
C ASP A 17 -6.98 -2.89 -8.36
N LYS A 18 -6.73 -3.60 -9.47
CA LYS A 18 -6.22 -4.97 -9.44
C LYS A 18 -4.69 -4.93 -9.43
N VAL A 19 -4.10 -5.58 -8.44
CA VAL A 19 -2.65 -5.72 -8.31
C VAL A 19 -2.24 -7.16 -8.58
N LYS A 20 -1.02 -7.33 -9.07
CA LYS A 20 -0.35 -8.62 -9.18
C LYS A 20 0.75 -8.74 -8.15
N LYS A 21 1.11 -9.97 -7.81
CA LYS A 21 2.30 -10.26 -7.01
C LYS A 21 3.53 -9.58 -7.61
N GLY A 22 4.21 -8.79 -6.79
CA GLY A 22 5.38 -8.01 -7.16
C GLY A 22 5.09 -6.56 -7.58
N ASP A 23 3.82 -6.18 -7.75
CA ASP A 23 3.47 -4.79 -8.03
C ASP A 23 3.81 -3.88 -6.85
N LYS A 24 4.36 -2.70 -7.16
CA LYS A 24 4.77 -1.72 -6.16
C LYS A 24 3.57 -0.92 -5.66
N LEU A 25 3.36 -0.91 -4.35
CA LEU A 25 2.29 -0.19 -3.67
C LEU A 25 2.73 1.18 -3.16
N GLY A 26 4.03 1.33 -2.86
CA GLY A 26 4.65 2.56 -2.36
C GLY A 26 6.02 2.33 -1.74
N LEU A 27 6.41 3.21 -0.82
CA LEU A 27 7.66 3.13 -0.05
C LEU A 27 7.38 2.99 1.45
N SER A 28 8.24 2.27 2.17
CA SER A 28 8.25 2.25 3.63
C SER A 28 9.03 3.43 4.21
N GLN A 29 8.98 3.60 5.54
CA GLN A 29 9.79 4.57 6.29
C GLN A 29 11.31 4.39 6.06
N ASP A 30 11.74 3.16 5.81
CA ASP A 30 13.15 2.83 5.53
C ASP A 30 13.53 3.00 4.05
N LEU A 31 12.68 3.66 3.25
CA LEU A 31 12.85 3.85 1.80
C LEU A 31 12.94 2.54 1.01
N LYS A 32 12.32 1.47 1.52
CA LYS A 32 12.21 0.19 0.82
C LYS A 32 10.89 0.10 0.06
N ASP A 33 10.92 -0.58 -1.07
CA ASP A 33 9.72 -0.84 -1.85
C ASP A 33 8.76 -1.75 -1.08
N VAL A 34 7.51 -1.30 -0.96
CA VAL A 34 6.41 -2.13 -0.45
C VAL A 34 5.72 -2.73 -1.66
N ILE A 35 5.82 -4.05 -1.80
CA ILE A 35 5.30 -4.80 -2.95
C ILE A 35 4.14 -5.71 -2.52
N ALA A 36 3.20 -5.93 -3.43
CA ALA A 36 2.14 -6.91 -3.24
C ALA A 36 2.73 -8.32 -3.20
N GLU A 37 2.35 -9.12 -2.20
CA GLU A 37 2.85 -10.50 -2.02
C GLU A 37 1.99 -11.53 -2.78
N GLU A 38 0.79 -11.13 -3.18
CA GLU A 38 -0.18 -11.92 -3.92
C GLU A 38 -0.96 -11.07 -4.93
N ASP A 39 -1.66 -11.74 -5.84
CA ASP A 39 -2.63 -11.11 -6.74
C ASP A 39 -3.89 -10.78 -5.94
N GLY A 40 -4.50 -9.61 -6.19
CA GLY A 40 -5.71 -9.21 -5.48
C GLY A 40 -6.27 -7.87 -5.94
N GLU A 41 -7.28 -7.39 -5.23
CA GLU A 41 -7.94 -6.11 -5.47
C GLU A 41 -7.82 -5.20 -4.24
N VAL A 42 -7.42 -3.94 -4.45
CA VAL A 42 -7.32 -2.96 -3.36
C VAL A 42 -8.73 -2.58 -2.89
N LYS A 43 -9.10 -3.00 -1.68
CA LYS A 43 -10.41 -2.73 -1.08
C LYS A 43 -10.46 -1.45 -0.28
N ASN A 44 -9.35 -1.08 0.36
CA ASN A 44 -9.32 0.07 1.26
C ASN A 44 -7.94 0.72 1.29
N ILE A 45 -7.93 2.05 1.44
CA ILE A 45 -6.72 2.83 1.70
C ILE A 45 -7.05 3.84 2.79
N LYS A 46 -6.43 3.68 3.96
CA LYS A 46 -6.67 4.52 5.13
C LYS A 46 -5.41 5.24 5.58
N PHE A 47 -5.48 6.55 5.74
CA PHE A 47 -4.41 7.33 6.33
C PHE A 47 -4.47 7.27 7.87
N VAL A 48 -3.31 7.03 8.50
CA VAL A 48 -3.13 7.06 9.96
C VAL A 48 -2.15 8.17 10.29
N GLY A 49 -2.68 9.34 10.67
CA GLY A 49 -1.88 10.54 10.91
C GLY A 49 -0.88 10.43 12.07
N GLY A 50 -1.15 9.60 13.08
CA GLY A 50 -0.24 9.42 14.21
C GLY A 50 1.08 8.75 13.84
N GLU A 51 1.05 7.81 12.89
CA GLU A 51 2.24 7.11 12.36
C GLU A 51 2.70 7.70 11.02
N HIS A 52 1.93 8.62 10.44
CA HIS A 52 2.12 9.19 9.10
C HIS A 52 2.25 8.10 8.01
N ILE A 53 1.34 7.12 8.03
CA ILE A 53 1.30 6.00 7.08
C ILE A 53 -0.06 5.86 6.41
N PHE A 54 -0.07 5.27 5.21
CA PHE A 54 -1.23 4.67 4.58
C PHE A 54 -1.27 3.17 4.88
N ILE A 55 -2.44 2.68 5.28
CA ILE A 55 -2.77 1.26 5.40
C ILE A 55 -3.56 0.88 4.16
N ILE A 56 -3.03 -0.05 3.37
CA ILE A 56 -3.64 -0.57 2.15
C ILE A 56 -4.13 -1.98 2.42
N GLU A 57 -5.40 -2.23 2.15
CA GLU A 57 -6.03 -3.54 2.27
C GLU A 57 -6.30 -4.11 0.88
N ILE A 58 -5.83 -5.33 0.65
CA ILE A 58 -5.96 -6.06 -0.62
C ILE A 58 -6.63 -7.40 -0.33
N GLU A 59 -7.63 -7.80 -1.11
CA GLU A 59 -8.31 -9.10 -1.01
C GLU A 59 -8.17 -9.92 -2.30
#